data_AF-A0A5E7UJX9-F1
#
_entry.id   AF-A0A5E7UJX9-F1
#
_cell.length_a   1.000
_cell.length_b   1.000
_cell.length_c   1.000
_cell.angle_alpha   90.00
_cell.angle_beta   90.00
_cell.angle_gamma   90.00
#
_symmetry.space_group_name_H-M   'P 1'
#
loop_
_entity.id
_entity.type
_entity.pdbx_description
1 polymer ?
#
loop_
_entity_poly.entity_id
_entity_poly.type
_entity_poly.pdbx_seq_one_letter_code
_entity_poly.pdbx_strand_id
1 'polypeptide(L)'
;MHKTTNTPLKPSVDEAPGDVLDPADIPAKGVTVRIKPYDGMAYRDHVYLFVGEDYTDDIPIGSTAVGKDVTFTVLGSDLVVDANDIVPIHYEVQFHDGDRVPSQTLNLLLQSGFDAKATLDLSAHNHVVSVDKPPVKLPAAARMTRLAQWGSGPYQYTSSDPAIASVDEQTGEVSARRNGDCAISATDSQSQTRTYPLTVKGIVEVHFLTDSADWQGMLRLCETAKLQPVTLSRIKRMWTLYFPDAGPVAEYLEWLNYPVWTGDELGAGTAWTYDLNGDSVNDNASAHNKDTYWQVLGVSATQAKRQKGRG
;
A
#
# COMPACT_ATOMS: atom_id res chain seq x y z
N MET A 1 -19.15 41.52 -33.49
CA MET A 1 -18.44 40.23 -33.59
C MET A 1 -18.40 39.64 -32.19
N HIS A 2 -19.16 38.57 -31.93
CA HIS A 2 -19.16 37.92 -30.62
C HIS A 2 -17.82 37.21 -30.46
N LYS A 3 -16.91 37.75 -29.62
CA LYS A 3 -15.79 36.96 -29.10
C LYS A 3 -16.43 35.85 -28.27
N THR A 4 -16.40 34.62 -28.78
CA THR A 4 -16.59 33.43 -27.95
C THR A 4 -15.50 33.48 -26.88
N THR A 5 -15.86 33.89 -25.67
CA THR A 5 -14.97 33.85 -24.50
C THR A 5 -14.73 32.39 -24.18
N ASN A 6 -13.59 31.86 -24.64
CA ASN A 6 -13.15 30.53 -24.26
C ASN A 6 -12.75 30.59 -22.78
N THR A 7 -13.38 29.79 -21.92
CA THR A 7 -13.05 29.75 -20.50
C THR A 7 -11.59 29.29 -20.32
N PRO A 8 -10.74 30.03 -19.59
CA PRO A 8 -9.38 29.62 -19.33
C PRO A 8 -9.32 28.23 -18.66
N LEU A 9 -8.36 27.40 -19.06
CA LEU A 9 -8.14 26.07 -18.49
C LEU A 9 -7.69 26.16 -17.03
N LYS A 10 -7.93 25.09 -16.26
CA LYS A 10 -7.48 25.00 -14.86
C LYS A 10 -5.95 25.16 -14.74
N PRO A 11 -5.45 25.69 -13.61
CA PRO A 11 -4.02 25.67 -13.33
C PRO A 11 -3.52 24.23 -13.09
N SER A 12 -2.20 24.05 -13.05
CA SER A 12 -1.54 22.82 -12.60
C SER A 12 -0.60 23.12 -11.43
N VAL A 13 -0.34 22.16 -10.55
CA VAL A 13 0.70 22.27 -9.51
C VAL A 13 1.86 21.37 -9.88
N ASP A 14 3.06 21.94 -10.04
CA ASP A 14 4.23 21.19 -10.54
C ASP A 14 4.63 20.03 -9.59
N GLU A 15 4.46 20.21 -8.29
CA GLU A 15 4.73 19.22 -7.23
C GLU A 15 3.58 18.24 -6.99
N ALA A 16 2.43 18.41 -7.66
CA ALA A 16 1.26 17.56 -7.51
C ALA A 16 0.90 16.91 -8.85
N PRO A 17 1.74 15.99 -9.36
CA PRO A 17 1.45 15.36 -10.62
C PRO A 17 0.11 14.62 -10.49
N GLY A 18 -0.84 14.88 -11.39
CA GLY A 18 -2.15 14.23 -11.36
C GLY A 18 -3.10 14.77 -10.28
N ASP A 19 -2.88 16.03 -9.87
CA ASP A 19 -3.75 16.79 -8.96
C ASP A 19 -3.79 16.23 -7.52
N VAL A 20 -2.81 15.40 -7.14
CA VAL A 20 -2.63 14.89 -5.77
C VAL A 20 -1.27 15.35 -5.24
N LEU A 21 -1.27 16.01 -4.08
CA LEU A 21 -0.08 16.52 -3.41
C LEU A 21 0.09 15.82 -2.06
N ASP A 22 1.24 15.18 -1.84
CA ASP A 22 1.60 14.71 -0.50
C ASP A 22 2.02 15.92 0.36
N PRO A 23 1.36 16.16 1.51
CA PRO A 23 1.77 17.24 2.41
C PRO A 23 3.23 17.16 2.86
N ALA A 24 3.84 15.96 2.88
CA ALA A 24 5.25 15.76 3.21
C ALA A 24 6.21 16.22 2.10
N ASP A 25 5.74 16.30 0.85
CA ASP A 25 6.54 16.69 -0.31
C ASP A 25 6.49 18.21 -0.58
N ILE A 26 5.70 18.97 0.19
CA ILE A 26 5.62 20.43 0.07
C ILE A 26 6.99 21.04 0.34
N PRO A 27 7.63 21.69 -0.64
CA PRO A 27 8.92 22.35 -0.42
C PRO A 27 8.79 23.46 0.63
N ALA A 28 9.86 23.73 1.38
CA ALA A 28 9.87 24.83 2.36
C ALA A 28 9.58 26.21 1.73
N LYS A 29 9.80 26.34 0.42
CA LYS A 29 9.50 27.55 -0.37
C LYS A 29 8.04 27.61 -0.88
N GLY A 30 7.23 26.58 -0.64
CA GLY A 30 5.91 26.43 -1.23
C GLY A 30 5.90 25.61 -2.53
N VAL A 31 4.69 25.34 -3.02
CA VAL A 31 4.42 24.68 -4.30
C VAL A 31 4.29 25.69 -5.42
N THR A 32 4.51 25.23 -6.65
CA THR A 32 4.47 26.05 -7.87
C THR A 32 3.14 25.84 -8.59
N VAL A 33 2.25 26.83 -8.52
CA VAL A 33 1.03 26.85 -9.33
C VAL A 33 1.36 27.45 -10.69
N ARG A 34 1.18 26.67 -11.75
CA ARG A 34 1.50 27.02 -13.13
C ARG A 34 0.23 27.18 -13.97
N ILE A 35 0.17 28.29 -14.68
CA ILE A 35 -0.88 28.63 -15.63
C ILE A 35 -0.25 28.68 -17.01
N LYS A 36 -0.75 27.85 -17.93
CA LYS A 36 -0.33 27.90 -19.34
C LYS A 36 -0.84 29.18 -20.01
N PRO A 37 -0.17 29.68 -21.07
CA PRO A 37 -0.64 30.83 -21.81
C PRO A 37 -2.11 30.65 -22.20
N TYR A 38 -2.97 31.55 -21.74
CA TYR A 38 -4.39 31.53 -22.04
C TYR A 38 -4.67 32.22 -23.37
N ASP A 39 -5.81 31.90 -23.97
CA ASP A 39 -6.23 32.49 -25.24
C ASP A 39 -6.39 34.01 -25.10
N GLY A 40 -5.69 34.75 -25.97
CA GLY A 40 -5.75 36.21 -25.99
C GLY A 40 -4.86 36.92 -24.96
N MET A 41 -3.94 36.20 -24.30
CA MET A 41 -2.95 36.78 -23.39
C MET A 41 -2.20 37.97 -24.02
N ALA A 42 -2.26 39.11 -23.35
CA ALA A 42 -1.72 40.38 -23.82
C ALA A 42 -0.98 41.16 -22.72
N TYR A 43 -0.16 42.12 -23.14
CA TYR A 43 0.49 43.06 -22.22
C TYR A 43 -0.56 43.86 -21.45
N ARG A 44 -0.36 44.01 -20.13
CA ARG A 44 -1.26 44.65 -19.15
C ARG A 44 -2.49 43.84 -18.74
N ASP A 45 -2.62 42.60 -19.21
CA ASP A 45 -3.54 41.68 -18.55
C ASP A 45 -3.07 41.45 -17.10
N HIS A 46 -3.99 41.09 -16.22
CA HIS A 46 -3.71 40.85 -14.81
C HIS A 46 -4.27 39.50 -14.39
N VAL A 47 -3.43 38.63 -13.82
CA VAL A 47 -3.83 37.31 -13.34
C VAL A 47 -3.90 37.32 -11.82
N TYR A 48 -5.06 36.95 -11.27
CA TYR A 48 -5.30 36.85 -9.83
C TYR A 48 -5.46 35.37 -9.46
N LEU A 49 -4.69 34.87 -8.49
CA LEU A 49 -4.74 33.50 -8.00
C LEU A 49 -5.60 33.40 -6.74
N PHE A 50 -6.41 32.35 -6.68
CA PHE A 50 -7.24 31.99 -5.55
C PHE A 50 -6.96 30.54 -5.13
N VAL A 51 -6.72 30.35 -3.84
CA VAL A 51 -6.49 29.05 -3.19
C VAL A 51 -7.50 28.92 -2.06
N GLY A 52 -8.33 27.86 -2.10
CA GLY A 52 -9.52 27.80 -1.26
C GLY A 52 -10.55 28.85 -1.71
N GLU A 53 -11.19 29.48 -0.72
CA GLU A 53 -12.09 30.63 -0.91
C GLU A 53 -11.33 31.97 -0.86
N ASP A 54 -10.02 31.94 -0.58
CA ASP A 54 -9.22 33.12 -0.30
C ASP A 54 -8.41 33.57 -1.51
N TYR A 55 -8.31 34.90 -1.65
CA TYR A 55 -7.37 35.54 -2.57
C TYR A 55 -5.94 35.33 -2.08
N THR A 56 -5.06 34.84 -2.96
CA THR A 56 -3.68 34.51 -2.60
C THR A 56 -2.69 35.55 -3.11
N ASP A 57 -2.67 35.80 -4.42
CA ASP A 57 -1.63 36.62 -5.06
C ASP A 57 -2.04 37.08 -6.47
N ASP A 58 -1.34 38.06 -7.04
CA ASP A 58 -1.56 38.57 -8.39
C ASP A 58 -0.27 38.87 -9.16
N ILE A 59 -0.30 38.64 -10.47
CA ILE A 59 0.83 38.91 -11.37
C ILE A 59 0.34 39.68 -12.61
N PRO A 60 0.80 40.93 -12.81
CA PRO A 60 0.53 41.67 -14.04
C PRO A 60 1.39 41.12 -15.20
N ILE A 61 0.79 40.99 -16.38
CA ILE A 61 1.47 40.49 -17.57
C ILE A 61 2.31 41.60 -18.22
N GLY A 62 3.62 41.51 -18.01
CA GLY A 62 4.61 42.34 -18.69
C GLY A 62 4.78 42.00 -20.17
N SER A 63 5.35 42.92 -20.95
CA SER A 63 5.53 42.75 -22.40
C SER A 63 6.38 41.53 -22.78
N THR A 64 7.28 41.11 -21.90
CA THR A 64 8.15 39.93 -22.09
C THR A 64 7.55 38.61 -21.60
N ALA A 65 6.39 38.68 -20.91
CA ALA A 65 5.68 37.52 -20.35
C ALA A 65 4.55 37.02 -21.27
N VAL A 66 4.16 37.81 -22.28
CA VAL A 66 3.14 37.42 -23.27
C VAL A 66 3.55 36.10 -23.95
N GLY A 67 2.64 35.12 -23.92
CA GLY A 67 2.87 33.79 -24.51
C GLY A 67 3.72 32.85 -23.67
N LYS A 68 4.03 33.19 -22.41
CA LYS A 68 4.77 32.32 -21.48
C LYS A 68 3.89 31.85 -20.33
N ASP A 69 4.30 30.76 -19.70
CA ASP A 69 3.67 30.26 -18.47
C ASP A 69 3.75 31.35 -17.38
N VAL A 70 2.65 31.51 -16.64
CA VAL A 70 2.60 32.31 -15.40
C VAL A 70 2.74 31.35 -14.23
N THR A 71 3.63 31.66 -13.29
CA THR A 71 3.90 30.80 -12.13
C THR A 71 3.76 31.57 -10.84
N PHE A 72 2.97 31.05 -9.92
CA PHE A 72 2.83 31.52 -8.55
C PHE A 72 3.51 30.55 -7.59
N THR A 73 4.00 31.06 -6.47
CA THR A 73 4.51 30.25 -5.38
C THR A 73 3.53 30.32 -4.22
N VAL A 74 2.93 29.19 -3.84
CA VAL A 74 1.92 29.09 -2.78
C VAL A 74 2.52 28.33 -1.60
N LEU A 75 2.50 28.92 -0.41
CA LEU A 75 3.07 28.26 0.77
C LEU A 75 2.17 27.11 1.23
N GLY A 76 2.77 26.10 1.86
CA GLY A 76 2.00 24.99 2.44
C GLY A 76 0.99 25.43 3.50
N SER A 77 1.22 26.57 4.16
CA SER A 77 0.26 27.18 5.10
C SER A 77 -1.02 27.67 4.45
N ASP A 78 -0.98 27.97 3.15
CA ASP A 78 -2.09 28.56 2.40
C ASP A 78 -2.95 27.46 1.74
N LEU A 79 -2.46 26.21 1.74
CA LEU A 79 -3.18 25.03 1.27
C LEU A 79 -4.12 24.51 2.36
N VAL A 80 -5.20 25.25 2.61
CA VAL A 80 -6.22 24.87 3.58
C VAL A 80 -7.23 23.92 2.93
N VAL A 81 -7.24 22.68 3.39
CA VAL A 81 -8.17 21.65 2.91
C VAL A 81 -9.60 21.88 3.39
N ASP A 82 -10.55 21.45 2.56
CA ASP A 82 -11.95 21.29 2.97
C ASP A 82 -12.16 19.97 3.77
N ALA A 83 -13.42 19.62 4.03
CA ALA A 83 -13.77 18.39 4.76
C ALA A 83 -13.42 17.08 4.02
N ASN A 84 -13.04 17.16 2.74
CA ASN A 84 -12.71 16.04 1.87
C ASN A 84 -11.22 16.01 1.48
N ASP A 85 -10.37 16.74 2.20
CA ASP A 85 -8.94 16.90 1.91
C ASP A 85 -8.65 17.60 0.57
N ILE A 86 -9.61 18.36 0.02
CA ILE A 86 -9.47 19.06 -1.27
C ILE A 86 -9.15 20.54 -1.05
N VAL A 87 -8.22 21.06 -1.83
CA VAL A 87 -7.89 22.48 -1.96
C VAL A 87 -8.30 22.94 -3.37
N PRO A 88 -9.40 23.70 -3.53
CA PRO A 88 -9.76 24.26 -4.83
C PRO A 88 -8.79 25.38 -5.19
N ILE A 89 -8.23 25.35 -6.40
CA ILE A 89 -7.32 26.36 -6.92
C ILE A 89 -7.86 26.84 -8.25
N HIS A 90 -8.06 28.14 -8.39
CA HIS A 90 -8.46 28.76 -9.66
C HIS A 90 -7.81 30.12 -9.82
N TYR A 91 -7.87 30.68 -11.03
CA TYR A 91 -7.40 32.03 -11.30
C TYR A 91 -8.43 32.82 -12.08
N GLU A 92 -8.36 34.14 -11.95
CA GLU A 92 -9.13 35.08 -12.76
C GLU A 92 -8.18 35.88 -13.64
N VAL A 93 -8.52 36.00 -14.92
CA VAL A 93 -7.82 36.89 -15.85
C VAL A 93 -8.63 38.17 -16.03
N GLN A 94 -8.02 39.30 -15.72
CA GLN A 94 -8.50 40.61 -16.13
C GLN A 94 -7.76 41.02 -17.40
N PHE A 95 -8.46 40.98 -18.53
CA PHE A 95 -7.91 41.46 -19.80
C PHE A 95 -7.74 42.99 -19.78
N HIS A 96 -6.83 43.54 -20.59
CA HIS A 96 -6.64 44.99 -20.75
C HIS A 96 -7.98 45.65 -21.15
N ASP A 97 -8.64 46.31 -20.20
CA ASP A 97 -9.97 46.94 -20.27
C ASP A 97 -11.19 45.98 -20.33
N GLY A 98 -11.05 44.76 -19.81
CA GLY A 98 -12.12 43.76 -19.71
C GLY A 98 -12.57 43.43 -18.28
N ASP A 99 -13.70 42.74 -18.20
CA ASP A 99 -14.14 42.08 -16.96
C ASP A 99 -13.20 40.93 -16.60
N ARG A 100 -13.24 40.53 -15.33
CA ARG A 100 -12.54 39.33 -14.86
C ARG A 100 -13.22 38.08 -15.39
N VAL A 101 -12.43 37.18 -15.96
CA VAL A 101 -12.88 35.88 -16.46
C VAL A 101 -12.27 34.77 -15.60
N PRO A 102 -13.07 33.98 -14.88
CA PRO A 102 -12.57 32.88 -14.07
C PRO A 102 -12.14 31.68 -14.93
N SER A 103 -11.11 30.97 -14.47
CA SER A 103 -10.68 29.69 -15.03
C SER A 103 -11.58 28.55 -14.58
N GLN A 104 -11.39 27.37 -15.16
CA GLN A 104 -11.79 26.12 -14.50
C GLN A 104 -11.02 25.95 -13.18
N THR A 105 -11.62 25.25 -12.21
CA THR A 105 -11.00 24.97 -10.90
C THR A 105 -10.19 23.68 -10.95
N LEU A 106 -8.98 23.72 -10.41
CA LEU A 106 -8.20 22.56 -10.03
C LEU A 106 -8.62 22.13 -8.62
N ASN A 107 -9.15 20.92 -8.46
CA ASN A 107 -9.43 20.34 -7.14
C ASN A 107 -8.19 19.55 -6.70
N LEU A 108 -7.27 20.22 -6.00
CA LEU A 108 -6.02 19.61 -5.55
C LEU A 108 -6.28 18.76 -4.31
N LEU A 109 -6.02 17.45 -4.38
CA LEU A 109 -6.20 16.54 -3.25
C LEU A 109 -4.92 16.50 -2.41
N LEU A 110 -5.00 16.84 -1.12
CA LEU A 110 -3.88 16.72 -0.19
C LEU A 110 -3.89 15.34 0.47
N GLN A 111 -3.29 14.37 -0.21
CA GLN A 111 -3.12 13.01 0.29
C GLN A 111 -1.75 12.51 -0.09
N SER A 112 -1.20 11.57 0.69
CA SER A 112 0.02 10.88 0.32
C SER A 112 -0.16 10.31 -1.09
N GLY A 113 0.59 10.84 -2.06
CA GLY A 113 0.37 10.59 -3.48
C GLY A 113 0.38 9.11 -3.80
N PHE A 114 -0.19 8.72 -4.94
CA PHE A 114 -0.22 7.30 -5.31
C PHE A 114 1.14 6.65 -5.23
N ASP A 115 2.18 7.37 -5.67
CA ASP A 115 3.58 6.98 -5.73
C ASP A 115 4.28 6.93 -4.34
N ALA A 116 3.64 7.41 -3.29
CA ALA A 116 4.21 7.45 -1.94
C ALA A 116 4.50 6.04 -1.42
N LYS A 117 5.55 5.87 -0.61
CA LYS A 117 5.87 4.54 -0.07
C LYS A 117 4.74 4.01 0.79
N ALA A 118 4.37 2.75 0.60
CA ALA A 118 3.36 2.05 1.40
C ALA A 118 4.02 0.98 2.29
N THR A 119 3.42 0.71 3.44
CA THR A 119 3.81 -0.42 4.29
C THR A 119 2.58 -1.16 4.78
N LEU A 120 2.53 -2.47 4.53
CA LEU A 120 1.53 -3.37 5.09
C LEU A 120 2.16 -4.14 6.25
N ASP A 121 1.87 -3.71 7.48
CA ASP A 121 2.44 -4.28 8.70
C ASP A 121 1.45 -5.22 9.41
N LEU A 122 1.71 -6.52 9.30
CA LEU A 122 0.91 -7.59 9.86
C LEU A 122 1.40 -8.07 11.24
N SER A 123 2.42 -7.40 11.81
CA SER A 123 3.08 -7.85 13.05
C SER A 123 2.13 -7.94 14.25
N ALA A 124 1.08 -7.11 14.28
CA ALA A 124 0.08 -7.11 15.35
C ALA A 124 -1.06 -8.12 15.11
N HIS A 125 -1.14 -8.73 13.93
CA HIS A 125 -2.29 -9.52 13.48
C HIS A 125 -2.10 -11.03 13.61
N ASN A 126 -0.90 -11.48 14.03
CA ASN A 126 -0.51 -12.88 14.07
C ASN A 126 -0.90 -13.59 12.77
N HIS A 127 -0.50 -13.00 11.64
CA HIS A 127 -0.81 -13.52 10.31
C HIS A 127 0.17 -14.66 9.99
N VAL A 128 -0.25 -15.90 10.29
CA VAL A 128 0.57 -17.11 10.13
C VAL A 128 0.16 -17.82 8.85
N VAL A 129 1.04 -17.85 7.85
CA VAL A 129 0.72 -18.27 6.48
C VAL A 129 1.85 -19.15 5.93
N SER A 130 1.48 -20.20 5.20
CA SER A 130 2.46 -21.03 4.48
C SER A 130 3.09 -20.24 3.34
N VAL A 131 4.40 -20.39 3.18
CA VAL A 131 5.09 -19.83 2.02
C VAL A 131 4.58 -20.43 0.71
N ASP A 132 4.16 -21.70 0.70
CA ASP A 132 3.78 -22.42 -0.52
C ASP A 132 2.51 -21.86 -1.15
N LYS A 133 1.45 -21.69 -0.33
CA LYS A 133 0.16 -21.15 -0.77
C LYS A 133 -0.51 -20.33 0.34
N PRO A 134 -1.07 -19.15 0.04
CA PRO A 134 -1.84 -18.37 1.02
C PRO A 134 -3.22 -19.00 1.29
N PRO A 135 -3.93 -18.58 2.35
CA PRO A 135 -5.30 -19.03 2.57
C PRO A 135 -6.23 -18.56 1.45
N VAL A 136 -7.30 -19.33 1.21
CA VAL A 136 -8.32 -19.03 0.18
C VAL A 136 -8.97 -17.66 0.43
N LYS A 137 -9.25 -17.33 1.69
CA LYS A 137 -9.74 -16.03 2.10
C LYS A 137 -8.71 -15.31 2.95
N LEU A 138 -8.23 -14.18 2.45
CA LEU A 138 -7.34 -13.33 3.21
C LEU A 138 -8.12 -12.45 4.21
N PRO A 139 -7.62 -12.27 5.45
CA PRO A 139 -8.22 -11.32 6.38
C PRO A 139 -8.12 -9.90 5.84
N ALA A 140 -9.03 -9.02 6.25
CA ALA A 140 -9.03 -7.61 5.81
C ALA A 140 -7.70 -6.90 6.12
N ALA A 141 -7.06 -7.24 7.24
CA ALA A 141 -5.77 -6.69 7.63
C ALA A 141 -4.62 -7.02 6.66
N ALA A 142 -4.74 -8.09 5.86
CA ALA A 142 -3.75 -8.47 4.84
C ALA A 142 -4.06 -7.88 3.46
N ARG A 143 -5.03 -6.97 3.39
CA ARG A 143 -5.48 -6.33 2.16
C ARG A 143 -5.41 -4.82 2.29
N MET A 144 -5.14 -4.14 1.20
CA MET A 144 -5.24 -2.68 1.10
C MET A 144 -5.63 -2.28 -0.31
N THR A 145 -6.17 -1.08 -0.48
CA THR A 145 -6.44 -0.52 -1.80
C THR A 145 -5.88 0.89 -1.83
N ARG A 146 -5.22 1.23 -2.93
CA ARG A 146 -4.82 2.59 -3.25
C ARG A 146 -5.22 2.90 -4.67
N LEU A 147 -6.27 3.69 -4.83
CA LEU A 147 -6.88 3.94 -6.14
C LEU A 147 -6.10 4.98 -6.93
N ALA A 148 -6.09 4.77 -8.24
CA ALA A 148 -5.57 5.71 -9.20
C ALA A 148 -6.55 6.86 -9.47
N GLN A 149 -6.04 8.09 -9.43
CA GLN A 149 -6.85 9.31 -9.58
C GLN A 149 -6.27 10.32 -10.60
N TRP A 150 -5.17 9.98 -11.27
CA TRP A 150 -4.51 10.83 -12.29
C TRP A 150 -4.76 10.31 -13.70
N GLY A 151 -4.70 11.19 -14.70
CA GLY A 151 -4.86 10.78 -16.09
C GLY A 151 -6.33 10.47 -16.43
N SER A 152 -6.57 9.46 -17.28
CA SER A 152 -7.92 9.04 -17.66
C SER A 152 -8.13 7.55 -17.41
N GLY A 153 -9.15 7.22 -16.62
CA GLY A 153 -9.60 5.83 -16.46
C GLY A 153 -10.17 5.25 -17.77
N PRO A 154 -10.34 3.92 -17.85
CA PRO A 154 -10.12 2.93 -16.79
C PRO A 154 -8.63 2.69 -16.50
N TYR A 155 -8.33 2.22 -15.29
CA TYR A 155 -6.97 1.88 -14.86
C TYR A 155 -6.75 0.37 -14.84
N GLN A 156 -5.52 -0.05 -15.13
CA GLN A 156 -5.05 -1.42 -14.93
C GLN A 156 -3.95 -1.45 -13.87
N TYR A 157 -4.06 -2.36 -12.90
CA TYR A 157 -3.09 -2.51 -11.82
C TYR A 157 -2.21 -3.74 -12.02
N THR A 158 -0.93 -3.61 -11.67
CA THR A 158 0.04 -4.72 -11.71
C THR A 158 0.96 -4.70 -10.50
N SER A 159 1.50 -5.86 -10.14
CA SER A 159 2.53 -6.00 -9.10
C SER A 159 3.84 -6.44 -9.72
N SER A 160 4.95 -5.85 -9.28
CA SER A 160 6.29 -6.26 -9.69
C SER A 160 6.67 -7.65 -9.17
N ASP A 161 6.06 -8.09 -8.06
CA ASP A 161 6.27 -9.42 -7.48
C ASP A 161 4.98 -9.93 -6.81
N PRO A 162 4.14 -10.67 -7.57
CA PRO A 162 2.91 -11.26 -7.05
C PRO A 162 3.11 -12.29 -5.93
N ALA A 163 4.33 -12.81 -5.72
CA ALA A 163 4.62 -13.73 -4.62
C ALA A 163 4.75 -12.99 -3.27
N ILE A 164 5.14 -11.71 -3.30
CA ILE A 164 5.17 -10.82 -2.12
C ILE A 164 3.78 -10.20 -1.90
N ALA A 165 3.23 -9.55 -2.92
CA ALA A 165 1.88 -9.00 -2.90
C ALA A 165 1.26 -9.05 -4.30
N SER A 166 0.06 -9.63 -4.41
CA SER A 166 -0.72 -9.59 -5.65
C SER A 166 -1.66 -8.40 -5.64
N VAL A 167 -2.02 -7.89 -6.81
CA VAL A 167 -3.05 -6.85 -6.95
C VAL A 167 -4.12 -7.32 -7.93
N ASP A 168 -5.39 -7.05 -7.61
CA ASP A 168 -6.48 -7.24 -8.55
C ASP A 168 -6.40 -6.18 -9.66
N GLU A 169 -6.40 -6.63 -10.92
CA GLU A 169 -6.07 -5.80 -12.08
C GLU A 169 -7.07 -4.66 -12.31
N GLN A 170 -8.34 -4.82 -11.92
CA GLN A 170 -9.40 -3.83 -12.16
C GLN A 170 -9.70 -2.97 -10.93
N THR A 171 -9.71 -3.57 -9.74
CA THR A 171 -10.12 -2.89 -8.50
C THR A 171 -8.94 -2.25 -7.77
N GLY A 172 -7.71 -2.70 -8.02
CA GLY A 172 -6.54 -2.25 -7.29
C GLY A 172 -6.46 -2.77 -5.85
N GLU A 173 -7.25 -3.78 -5.47
CA GLU A 173 -7.11 -4.44 -4.16
C GLU A 173 -5.81 -5.24 -4.13
N VAL A 174 -4.88 -4.80 -3.28
CA VAL A 174 -3.61 -5.46 -3.01
C VAL A 174 -3.78 -6.44 -1.87
N SER A 175 -3.24 -7.65 -2.05
CA SER A 175 -3.26 -8.76 -1.11
C SER A 175 -1.83 -9.17 -0.76
N ALA A 176 -1.44 -9.02 0.51
CA ALA A 176 -0.14 -9.48 1.00
C ALA A 176 -0.06 -11.01 1.08
N ARG A 177 1.08 -11.57 0.67
CA ARG A 177 1.33 -13.01 0.65
C ARG A 177 2.61 -13.41 1.39
N ARG A 178 3.68 -12.63 1.25
CA ARG A 178 4.97 -12.86 1.93
C ARG A 178 5.59 -11.54 2.40
N ASN A 179 6.52 -11.61 3.35
CA ASN A 179 7.32 -10.45 3.70
C ASN A 179 8.28 -10.12 2.56
N GLY A 180 8.52 -8.83 2.35
CA GLY A 180 9.44 -8.35 1.33
C GLY A 180 9.03 -7.00 0.77
N ASP A 181 9.79 -6.56 -0.22
CA ASP A 181 9.54 -5.32 -0.94
C ASP A 181 9.09 -5.65 -2.36
N CYS A 182 7.99 -5.04 -2.81
CA CYS A 182 7.55 -5.07 -4.19
C CYS A 182 7.08 -3.66 -4.59
N ALA A 183 6.60 -3.50 -5.81
CA ALA A 183 6.00 -2.26 -6.27
C ALA A 183 4.65 -2.55 -6.94
N ILE A 184 3.69 -1.67 -6.74
CA ILE A 184 2.38 -1.74 -7.38
C ILE A 184 2.27 -0.58 -8.35
N SER A 185 1.89 -0.89 -9.58
CA SER A 185 1.75 0.08 -10.67
C SER A 185 0.30 0.17 -11.11
N ALA A 186 -0.13 1.38 -11.48
CA ALA A 186 -1.40 1.64 -12.11
C ALA A 186 -1.17 2.38 -13.43
N THR A 187 -1.80 1.88 -14.49
CA THR A 187 -1.68 2.38 -15.86
C THR A 187 -3.04 2.88 -16.34
N ASP A 188 -3.08 4.12 -16.83
CA ASP A 188 -4.30 4.75 -17.34
C ASP A 188 -4.61 4.35 -18.80
N SER A 189 -5.74 4.81 -19.34
CA SER A 189 -6.16 4.49 -20.71
C SER A 189 -5.29 5.12 -21.80
N GLN A 190 -4.40 6.05 -21.44
CA GLN A 190 -3.45 6.72 -22.33
C GLN A 190 -2.03 6.16 -22.17
N SER A 191 -1.89 5.01 -21.50
CA SER A 191 -0.63 4.32 -21.24
C SER A 191 0.33 5.09 -20.32
N GLN A 192 -0.17 6.01 -19.51
CA GLN A 192 0.60 6.64 -18.44
C GLN A 192 0.62 5.72 -17.23
N THR A 193 1.83 5.38 -16.76
CA THR A 193 2.04 4.49 -15.62
C THR A 193 2.61 5.25 -14.44
N ARG A 194 2.10 4.94 -13.26
CA ARG A 194 2.64 5.37 -11.97
C ARG A 194 2.79 4.21 -11.03
N THR A 195 3.65 4.36 -10.02
CA THR A 195 4.12 3.22 -9.24
C THR A 195 4.47 3.65 -7.82
N TYR A 196 4.01 2.88 -6.84
CA TYR A 196 4.52 3.00 -5.47
C TYR A 196 5.28 1.76 -5.00
N PRO A 197 6.35 1.96 -4.22
CA PRO A 197 6.99 0.86 -3.51
C PRO A 197 6.14 0.46 -2.32
N LEU A 198 5.97 -0.85 -2.14
CA LEU A 198 5.23 -1.49 -1.05
C LEU A 198 6.17 -2.41 -0.27
N THR A 199 6.27 -2.19 1.03
CA THR A 199 6.91 -3.12 1.97
C THR A 199 5.84 -3.92 2.70
N VAL A 200 5.87 -5.25 2.58
CA VAL A 200 5.07 -6.17 3.40
C VAL A 200 5.95 -6.71 4.52
N LYS A 201 5.48 -6.62 5.77
CA LYS A 201 6.21 -7.13 6.93
C LYS A 201 5.28 -7.68 8.00
N GLY A 202 5.82 -8.48 8.91
CA GLY A 202 5.10 -9.01 10.06
C GLY A 202 4.28 -10.27 9.80
N ILE A 203 4.39 -10.88 8.62
CA ILE A 203 3.87 -12.22 8.36
C ILE A 203 4.76 -13.24 9.05
N VAL A 204 4.15 -14.18 9.78
CA VAL A 204 4.84 -15.37 10.28
C VAL A 204 4.77 -16.41 9.18
N GLU A 205 5.87 -16.57 8.47
CA GLU A 205 5.98 -17.49 7.33
C GLU A 205 6.23 -18.90 7.83
N VAL A 206 5.42 -19.85 7.38
CA VAL A 206 5.53 -21.27 7.72
C VAL A 206 6.18 -22.00 6.54
N HIS A 207 7.24 -22.76 6.84
CA HIS A 207 8.02 -23.51 5.88
C HIS A 207 7.95 -24.99 6.21
N PHE A 208 7.67 -25.81 5.20
CA PHE A 208 7.85 -27.24 5.29
C PHE A 208 9.34 -27.60 5.20
N LEU A 209 9.87 -28.35 6.17
CA LEU A 209 11.30 -28.70 6.22
C LEU A 209 11.57 -30.16 5.86
N THR A 210 10.78 -31.09 6.40
CA THR A 210 10.88 -32.52 6.11
C THR A 210 9.59 -33.23 6.48
N ASP A 211 9.39 -34.40 5.88
CA ASP A 211 8.27 -35.30 6.16
C ASP A 211 8.48 -36.17 7.40
N SER A 212 9.71 -36.31 7.90
CA SER A 212 10.02 -37.25 8.97
C SER A 212 11.25 -36.86 9.78
N ALA A 213 11.03 -36.50 11.04
CA ALA A 213 12.08 -36.38 12.05
C ALA A 213 11.54 -36.60 13.46
N ASP A 214 12.42 -37.03 14.36
CA ASP A 214 12.17 -37.02 15.80
C ASP A 214 12.21 -35.58 16.36
N TRP A 215 11.88 -35.42 17.64
CA TRP A 215 11.86 -34.10 18.28
C TRP A 215 13.20 -33.36 18.17
N GLN A 216 14.29 -34.07 18.42
CA GLN A 216 15.62 -33.47 18.37
C GLN A 216 16.02 -33.09 16.94
N GLY A 217 15.62 -33.91 15.96
CA GLY A 217 15.76 -33.65 14.54
C GLY A 217 14.99 -32.40 14.12
N MET A 218 13.74 -32.23 14.58
CA MET A 218 12.95 -31.02 14.37
C MET A 218 13.69 -29.75 14.83
N LEU A 219 14.22 -29.75 16.06
CA LEU A 219 14.97 -28.62 16.61
C LEU A 219 16.21 -28.30 15.75
N ARG A 220 16.99 -29.31 15.38
CA ARG A 220 18.20 -29.15 14.54
C ARG A 220 17.87 -28.62 13.15
N LEU A 221 16.81 -29.12 12.53
CA LEU A 221 16.37 -28.71 11.20
C LEU A 221 15.91 -27.26 11.20
N CYS A 222 15.10 -26.86 12.19
CA CYS A 222 14.68 -25.47 12.37
C CYS A 222 15.89 -24.55 12.57
N GLU A 223 16.82 -24.92 13.47
CA GLU A 223 18.04 -24.14 13.71
C GLU A 223 18.89 -23.99 12.45
N THR A 224 19.10 -25.08 11.70
CA THR A 224 19.84 -25.10 10.44
C THR A 224 19.20 -24.19 9.39
N ALA A 225 17.86 -24.21 9.31
CA ALA A 225 17.08 -23.34 8.44
C ALA A 225 16.97 -21.89 8.95
N LYS A 226 17.50 -21.57 10.15
CA LYS A 226 17.34 -20.28 10.84
C LYS A 226 15.88 -19.92 11.12
N LEU A 227 15.06 -20.94 11.33
CA LEU A 227 13.66 -20.85 11.69
C LEU A 227 13.47 -21.27 13.14
N GLN A 228 12.29 -21.00 13.68
CA GLN A 228 11.85 -21.53 14.97
C GLN A 228 10.88 -22.68 14.73
N PRO A 229 10.82 -23.71 15.60
CA PRO A 229 9.72 -24.66 15.58
C PRO A 229 8.38 -23.93 15.65
N VAL A 230 7.39 -24.39 14.88
CA VAL A 230 6.04 -23.80 14.95
C VAL A 230 5.41 -24.10 16.31
N THR A 231 4.95 -23.10 17.05
CA THR A 231 4.23 -23.36 18.31
C THR A 231 2.82 -23.87 18.05
N LEU A 232 2.23 -24.58 19.02
CA LEU A 232 0.85 -25.05 19.00
C LEU A 232 -0.12 -23.88 18.81
N SER A 233 0.15 -22.73 19.44
CA SER A 233 -0.65 -21.52 19.24
C SER A 233 -0.57 -20.98 17.81
N ARG A 234 0.60 -21.02 17.17
CA ARG A 234 0.81 -20.54 15.80
C ARG A 234 0.22 -21.49 14.77
N ILE A 235 0.36 -22.81 14.95
CA ILE A 235 -0.21 -23.79 14.02
C ILE A 235 -1.75 -23.78 14.09
N LYS A 236 -2.35 -23.62 15.28
CA LYS A 236 -3.80 -23.40 15.43
C LYS A 236 -4.26 -22.12 14.72
N ARG A 237 -3.48 -21.04 14.83
CA ARG A 237 -3.77 -19.78 14.14
C ARG A 237 -3.70 -19.93 12.63
N MET A 238 -2.67 -20.61 12.12
CA MET A 238 -2.56 -20.95 10.70
C MET A 238 -3.77 -21.78 10.26
N TRP A 239 -4.07 -22.88 10.95
CA TRP A 239 -5.21 -23.73 10.62
C TRP A 239 -6.52 -22.94 10.53
N THR A 240 -6.78 -22.05 11.49
CA THR A 240 -7.98 -21.19 11.51
C THR A 240 -8.05 -20.20 10.33
N LEU A 241 -6.91 -19.81 9.76
CA LEU A 241 -6.88 -18.94 8.58
C LEU A 241 -7.22 -19.69 7.28
N TYR A 242 -7.01 -21.01 7.24
CA TYR A 242 -7.18 -21.82 6.03
C TYR A 242 -8.50 -22.61 6.06
N PHE A 243 -8.82 -23.25 7.18
CA PHE A 243 -10.04 -24.04 7.36
C PHE A 243 -11.19 -23.14 7.86
N PRO A 244 -12.44 -23.30 7.35
CA PRO A 244 -12.90 -24.36 6.46
C PRO A 244 -12.74 -24.08 4.97
N ASP A 245 -12.38 -22.86 4.57
CA ASP A 245 -12.44 -22.41 3.16
C ASP A 245 -11.53 -23.21 2.22
N ALA A 246 -10.38 -23.67 2.70
CA ALA A 246 -9.43 -24.49 1.95
C ALA A 246 -9.74 -26.00 1.99
N GLY A 247 -10.66 -26.44 2.86
CA GLY A 247 -10.76 -27.85 3.25
C GLY A 247 -9.57 -28.30 4.12
N PRO A 248 -9.23 -29.61 4.14
CA PRO A 248 -8.09 -30.13 4.90
C PRO A 248 -6.79 -29.39 4.55
N VAL A 249 -6.14 -28.80 5.55
CA VAL A 249 -5.11 -27.78 5.33
C VAL A 249 -3.83 -28.35 4.74
N ALA A 250 -3.38 -29.53 5.21
CA ALA A 250 -2.19 -30.16 4.63
C ALA A 250 -2.45 -30.65 3.20
N GLU A 251 -3.65 -31.15 2.90
CA GLU A 251 -4.02 -31.53 1.53
C GLU A 251 -4.01 -30.31 0.59
N TYR A 252 -4.60 -29.19 1.00
CA TYR A 252 -4.56 -27.94 0.24
C TYR A 252 -3.13 -27.46 -0.06
N LEU A 253 -2.23 -27.63 0.92
CA LEU A 253 -0.82 -27.28 0.84
C LEU A 253 0.05 -28.34 0.15
N GLU A 254 -0.54 -29.47 -0.28
CA GLU A 254 0.17 -30.62 -0.87
C GLU A 254 1.21 -31.24 0.08
N TRP A 255 0.97 -31.16 1.38
CA TRP A 255 1.76 -31.82 2.43
C TRP A 255 1.16 -33.19 2.77
N LEU A 256 1.93 -34.06 3.45
CA LEU A 256 1.43 -35.39 3.79
C LEU A 256 0.30 -35.32 4.83
N ASN A 257 -0.59 -36.30 4.79
CA ASN A 257 -1.67 -36.46 5.76
C ASN A 257 -1.19 -37.12 7.06
N TYR A 258 -0.15 -36.53 7.67
CA TYR A 258 0.36 -36.92 8.99
C TYR A 258 0.46 -35.69 9.89
N PRO A 259 0.38 -35.87 11.22
CA PRO A 259 0.64 -34.78 12.15
C PRO A 259 2.01 -34.14 11.93
N VAL A 260 2.08 -32.85 12.25
CA VAL A 260 3.33 -32.08 12.28
C VAL A 260 3.76 -31.91 13.73
N TRP A 261 5.07 -31.91 13.99
CA TRP A 261 5.57 -31.49 15.28
C TRP A 261 5.25 -30.01 15.54
N THR A 262 4.94 -29.69 16.80
CA THR A 262 4.93 -28.31 17.29
C THR A 262 6.11 -28.10 18.24
N GLY A 263 6.54 -26.88 18.52
CA GLY A 263 7.65 -26.55 19.43
C GLY A 263 7.33 -26.66 20.92
N ASP A 264 6.16 -27.21 21.30
CA ASP A 264 5.66 -27.21 22.67
C ASP A 264 5.84 -28.57 23.35
N GLU A 265 6.65 -28.61 24.41
CA GLU A 265 6.84 -29.79 25.24
C GLU A 265 5.70 -29.98 26.25
N LEU A 266 5.33 -31.24 26.52
CA LEU A 266 4.31 -31.62 27.50
C LEU A 266 4.89 -32.17 28.80
N GLY A 267 6.17 -32.57 28.79
CA GLY A 267 6.83 -33.28 29.88
C GLY A 267 6.83 -34.79 29.70
N ALA A 268 7.48 -35.51 30.61
CA ALA A 268 7.61 -36.99 30.58
C ALA A 268 8.10 -37.56 29.23
N GLY A 269 8.99 -36.85 28.53
CA GLY A 269 9.49 -37.27 27.21
C GLY A 269 8.48 -37.14 26.07
N THR A 270 7.41 -36.36 26.26
CA THR A 270 6.38 -36.12 25.24
C THR A 270 6.32 -34.66 24.81
N ALA A 271 5.78 -34.44 23.62
CA ALA A 271 5.53 -33.12 23.06
C ALA A 271 4.27 -33.12 22.18
N TRP A 272 3.80 -31.93 21.82
CA TRP A 272 2.61 -31.74 21.02
C TRP A 272 2.88 -31.93 19.52
N THR A 273 2.00 -32.67 18.86
CA THR A 273 1.82 -32.64 17.40
C THR A 273 0.47 -32.02 17.06
N TYR A 274 0.28 -31.65 15.80
CA TYR A 274 -0.97 -31.09 15.30
C TYR A 274 -1.35 -31.70 13.95
N ASP A 275 -2.58 -32.18 13.83
CA ASP A 275 -3.16 -32.65 12.57
C ASP A 275 -3.74 -31.48 11.77
N LEU A 276 -3.15 -31.18 10.61
CA LEU A 276 -3.62 -30.11 9.74
C LEU A 276 -4.86 -30.49 8.92
N ASN A 277 -5.20 -31.79 8.83
CA ASN A 277 -6.34 -32.27 8.07
C ASN A 277 -7.56 -32.62 8.94
N GLY A 278 -7.42 -32.57 10.27
CA GLY A 278 -8.56 -32.67 11.18
C GLY A 278 -9.48 -31.44 11.09
N ASP A 279 -10.68 -31.55 11.68
CA ASP A 279 -11.79 -30.60 11.56
C ASP A 279 -11.99 -29.69 12.79
N SER A 280 -11.17 -29.85 13.84
CA SER A 280 -11.29 -29.11 15.10
C SER A 280 -9.99 -28.41 15.49
N VAL A 281 -10.03 -27.08 15.60
CA VAL A 281 -8.89 -26.25 16.04
C VAL A 281 -8.25 -26.74 17.34
N ASN A 282 -9.00 -27.40 18.22
CA ASN A 282 -8.49 -27.87 19.51
C ASN A 282 -8.20 -29.37 19.53
N ASP A 283 -9.07 -30.19 18.94
CA ASP A 283 -8.96 -31.64 19.02
C ASP A 283 -7.93 -32.21 18.03
N ASN A 284 -7.49 -31.41 17.06
CA ASN A 284 -6.38 -31.75 16.16
C ASN A 284 -5.02 -31.83 16.89
N ALA A 285 -4.92 -31.37 18.13
CA ALA A 285 -3.68 -31.41 18.91
C ALA A 285 -3.56 -32.75 19.67
N SER A 286 -2.42 -33.43 19.54
CA SER A 286 -2.17 -34.72 20.19
C SER A 286 -0.78 -34.80 20.83
N ALA A 287 -0.64 -35.61 21.89
CA ALA A 287 0.61 -35.81 22.61
C ALA A 287 1.34 -37.06 22.09
N HIS A 288 2.62 -36.93 21.74
CA HIS A 288 3.44 -38.05 21.27
C HIS A 288 4.81 -38.09 21.95
N ASN A 289 5.41 -39.28 22.01
CA ASN A 289 6.77 -39.48 22.50
C ASN A 289 7.77 -38.78 21.55
N LYS A 290 8.75 -38.08 22.10
CA LYS A 290 9.78 -37.34 21.36
C LYS A 290 10.64 -38.20 20.42
N ASP A 291 10.67 -39.52 20.63
CA ASP A 291 11.38 -40.48 19.77
C ASP A 291 10.55 -40.93 18.54
N THR A 292 9.30 -40.47 18.42
CA THR A 292 8.46 -40.72 17.24
C THR A 292 8.78 -39.75 16.10
N TYR A 293 8.51 -40.17 14.87
CA TYR A 293 8.84 -39.40 13.67
C TYR A 293 7.60 -38.75 13.08
N TRP A 294 7.65 -37.42 12.92
CA TRP A 294 6.58 -36.62 12.34
C TRP A 294 7.12 -35.58 11.37
N GLN A 295 6.22 -34.96 10.62
CA GLN A 295 6.56 -33.86 9.72
C GLN A 295 7.06 -32.65 10.51
N VAL A 296 7.96 -31.87 9.92
CA VAL A 296 8.56 -30.70 10.57
C VAL A 296 8.24 -29.44 9.80
N LEU A 297 7.67 -28.48 10.51
CA LEU A 297 7.48 -27.11 10.05
C LEU A 297 8.37 -26.16 10.83
N GLY A 298 8.99 -25.22 10.12
CA GLY A 298 9.70 -24.08 10.71
C GLY A 298 8.93 -22.78 10.45
N VAL A 299 9.03 -21.83 11.37
CA VAL A 299 8.43 -20.49 11.22
C VAL A 299 9.45 -19.37 11.31
N SER A 300 9.23 -18.31 10.53
CA SER A 300 10.05 -17.11 10.61
C SER A 300 9.98 -16.46 11.99
N ALA A 301 11.11 -15.90 12.44
CA ALA A 301 11.14 -15.11 13.67
C ALA A 301 10.39 -13.80 13.44
N THR A 302 9.38 -13.51 14.28
CA THR A 302 8.72 -12.21 14.28
C THR A 302 9.72 -11.18 14.78
N GLN A 303 9.95 -10.08 14.04
CA GLN A 303 10.85 -9.01 14.49
C GLN A 303 10.30 -8.40 15.79
N ALA A 304 10.79 -8.85 16.94
CA ALA A 304 10.49 -8.20 18.20
C ALA A 304 11.05 -6.77 18.16
N LYS A 305 10.21 -5.75 18.41
CA LYS A 305 10.67 -4.39 18.67
C LYS A 305 11.78 -4.49 19.71
N ARG A 306 13.00 -4.09 19.33
CA ARG A 306 14.08 -3.81 20.29
C ARG A 306 13.57 -2.75 21.26
N GLN A 307 13.03 -3.17 22.41
CA GLN A 307 12.91 -2.28 23.54
C GLN A 307 14.34 -1.95 23.97
N LYS A 308 14.80 -0.73 23.65
CA LYS A 308 15.97 -0.14 24.30
C LYS A 308 15.65 -0.07 25.79
N GLY A 309 16.11 -1.07 26.54
CA GLY A 309 16.22 -0.96 27.99
C GLY A 309 17.16 0.19 28.31
N ARG A 310 16.62 1.25 28.92
CA ARG A 310 17.42 2.18 29.72
C ARG A 310 17.76 1.44 31.01
N GLY A 311 19.02 1.06 31.14
CA GLY A 311 19.71 0.76 32.39
C GLY A 311 20.87 1.70 32.50
#